data_AF-A0A5E6NLB5-F1
#
_entry.id   AF-A0A5E6NLB5-F1
#
_cell.length_a   1.000
_cell.length_b   1.000
_cell.length_c   1.000
_cell.angle_alpha   90.00
_cell.angle_beta   90.00
_cell.angle_gamma   90.00
#
_symmetry.space_group_name_H-M   'P 1'
#
loop_
_entity.id
_entity.type
_entity.pdbx_description
1 polymer ?
#
loop_
_entity_poly.entity_id
_entity_poly.type
_entity_poly.pdbx_seq_one_letter_code
_entity_poly.pdbx_strand_id
1 'polypeptide(L)'
;MDIELTPSVSFEFGQENNNAMDAKSYGKLTVKLPLGNKQKFTNFSIASKAFKDSHKMDLGALAWVERSNKIMIERNGKVGNTISFKGLTYALIVSPYTKRVWLDRNIATAVATADEAAVAEAATVSQKMPSYGDYVEFSSNDSICPAGFSVPTEGEFAAETTRFPQRGTNVATVLLSFLKLPAAGVSSDNITPIDSVNSLSVWTKSTDDTDDKEGRYFFVKGNDMHYLSTSKTHRQSVRCIKERTKILFKGQTYGLVTSPFTNRVWLDRNLGATLATAKNDHAAYGHYYQWGRNDDGHEDRTKTGTSSTLATDITDAGTNLFITSTNSTNDWASVDVNGALRMAAWKDGGANDICPAGFSVPTEAVLGDEIAKSGISGSNGAATRAFTLP
;
A
#
# COMPACT_ATOMS: atom_id res chain seq x y z
N MET A 1 38.32 -7.52 16.05
CA MET A 1 37.88 -8.59 15.13
C MET A 1 37.09 -7.92 14.02
N ASP A 2 37.42 -8.24 12.76
CA ASP A 2 36.80 -7.61 11.60
C ASP A 2 36.04 -8.69 10.82
N ILE A 3 34.77 -8.43 10.54
CA ILE A 3 33.88 -9.34 9.80
C ILE A 3 33.44 -8.62 8.52
N GLU A 4 33.96 -9.08 7.39
CA GLU A 4 33.58 -8.57 6.07
C GLU A 4 32.41 -9.40 5.53
N LEU A 5 31.26 -8.75 5.36
CA LEU A 5 30.04 -9.39 4.85
C LEU A 5 30.00 -9.33 3.31
N THR A 6 30.49 -8.23 2.75
CA THR A 6 30.75 -8.00 1.30
C THR A 6 31.87 -6.94 1.18
N PRO A 7 32.54 -6.77 0.01
CA PRO A 7 33.59 -5.76 -0.17
C PRO A 7 33.16 -4.30 0.11
N SER A 8 31.85 -4.09 0.16
CA SER A 8 31.21 -2.79 0.37
C SER A 8 30.66 -2.59 1.80
N VAL A 9 30.69 -3.62 2.65
CA VAL A 9 30.17 -3.54 4.03
C VAL A 9 31.05 -4.34 4.99
N SER A 10 31.62 -3.67 5.99
CA SER A 10 32.41 -4.30 7.05
C SER A 10 31.95 -3.89 8.45
N PHE A 11 32.12 -4.81 9.40
CA PHE A 11 31.89 -4.61 10.82
C PHE A 11 33.17 -4.89 11.61
N GLU A 12 33.66 -3.86 12.29
CA GLU A 12 34.87 -3.90 13.10
C GLU A 12 34.53 -3.78 14.59
N PHE A 13 35.11 -4.63 15.44
CA PHE A 13 35.06 -4.50 16.90
C PHE A 13 36.47 -4.35 17.47
N GLY A 14 36.67 -3.35 18.32
CA GLY A 14 37.99 -3.02 18.88
C GLY A 14 37.93 -2.43 20.29
N GLN A 15 39.10 -2.16 20.85
CA GLN A 15 39.30 -1.44 22.11
C GLN A 15 40.26 -0.29 21.86
N GLU A 16 39.90 0.92 22.31
CA GLU A 16 40.83 2.05 22.31
C GLU A 16 41.73 1.97 23.55
N ASN A 17 43.04 1.86 23.33
CA ASN A 17 44.03 1.90 24.39
C ASN A 17 44.18 3.34 24.90
N ASN A 18 43.61 3.63 26.06
CA ASN A 18 44.00 4.78 26.86
C ASN A 18 44.66 4.28 28.15
N ASN A 19 45.72 4.96 28.58
CA ASN A 19 46.62 4.49 29.63
C ASN A 19 45.85 4.20 30.95
N ALA A 20 45.89 2.93 31.36
CA ALA A 20 45.52 2.38 32.67
C ALA A 20 44.13 2.74 33.26
N MET A 21 43.26 1.71 33.32
CA MET A 21 41.98 1.55 34.03
C MET A 21 40.66 1.69 33.23
N ASP A 22 40.60 2.43 32.13
CA ASP A 22 39.36 2.59 31.35
C ASP A 22 39.51 2.08 29.91
N ALA A 23 39.34 0.77 29.70
CA ALA A 23 39.29 0.20 28.35
C ALA A 23 37.90 0.41 27.74
N LYS A 24 37.78 1.29 26.74
CA LYS A 24 36.54 1.49 25.97
C LYS A 24 36.51 0.58 24.77
N SER A 25 35.57 -0.35 24.75
CA SER A 25 35.27 -1.17 23.58
C SER A 25 34.38 -0.40 22.60
N TYR A 26 34.64 -0.54 21.30
CA TYR A 26 33.83 0.06 20.24
C TYR A 26 33.43 -0.96 19.17
N GLY A 27 32.34 -0.64 18.48
CA GLY A 27 31.91 -1.30 17.24
C GLY A 27 31.78 -0.25 16.13
N LYS A 28 32.33 -0.52 14.95
CA LYS A 28 32.36 0.38 13.81
C LYS A 28 31.80 -0.32 12.57
N LEU A 29 30.73 0.25 12.01
CA LEU A 29 30.12 -0.19 10.76
C LEU A 29 30.61 0.70 9.61
N THR A 30 31.21 0.11 8.59
CA THR A 30 31.65 0.82 7.38
C THR A 30 30.81 0.37 6.19
N VAL A 31 30.23 1.31 5.46
CA VAL A 31 29.51 1.07 4.20
C VAL A 31 30.14 1.90 3.10
N LYS A 32 30.72 1.25 2.09
CA LYS A 32 31.27 1.88 0.89
C LYS A 32 30.19 1.95 -0.18
N LEU A 33 29.80 3.16 -0.55
CA LEU A 33 28.82 3.40 -1.61
C LEU A 33 29.55 3.65 -2.93
N PRO A 34 29.30 2.88 -4.01
CA PRO A 34 29.92 3.13 -5.30
C PRO A 34 29.31 4.38 -5.93
N LEU A 35 30.11 5.43 -6.10
CA LEU A 35 29.68 6.68 -6.73
C LEU A 35 30.41 6.90 -8.06
N GLY A 36 29.64 7.25 -9.09
CA GLY A 36 30.19 7.77 -10.34
C GLY A 36 30.61 9.24 -10.21
N ASN A 37 31.64 9.65 -10.96
CA ASN A 37 32.11 11.03 -10.97
C ASN A 37 30.96 12.00 -11.31
N LYS A 38 30.74 13.00 -10.44
CA LYS A 38 29.78 14.14 -10.53
C LYS A 38 28.42 14.02 -9.81
N GLN A 39 28.17 13.00 -8.99
CA GLN A 39 27.00 13.03 -8.09
C GLN A 39 27.29 13.84 -6.82
N LYS A 40 26.47 14.85 -6.50
CA LYS A 40 26.51 15.58 -5.22
C LYS A 40 25.50 14.97 -4.24
N PHE A 41 25.97 14.64 -3.05
CA PHE A 41 25.15 14.14 -1.94
C PHE A 41 24.49 15.31 -1.20
N THR A 42 23.17 15.28 -1.02
CA THR A 42 22.50 16.03 0.04
C THR A 42 21.56 15.11 0.78
N ASN A 43 21.71 15.07 2.10
CA ASN A 43 20.87 14.39 3.11
C ASN A 43 20.94 12.85 3.11
N PHE A 44 21.89 12.31 3.87
CA PHE A 44 21.72 10.97 4.44
C PHE A 44 21.82 11.06 5.97
N SER A 45 20.92 10.36 6.66
CA SER A 45 21.01 10.13 8.11
C SER A 45 20.62 8.69 8.38
N ILE A 46 21.49 7.92 9.04
CA ILE A 46 21.18 6.54 9.46
C ILE A 46 20.17 6.53 10.62
N ALA A 47 20.08 7.62 11.39
CA ALA A 47 19.00 7.90 12.34
C ALA A 47 18.87 9.43 12.53
N SER A 48 17.67 9.92 12.84
CA SER A 48 17.39 11.35 13.09
C SER A 48 17.42 11.76 14.58
N LYS A 49 17.73 10.84 15.49
CA LYS A 49 17.96 11.09 16.93
C LYS A 49 19.40 10.71 17.31
N ALA A 50 20.05 11.51 18.16
CA ALA A 50 21.31 11.13 18.79
C ALA A 50 21.07 9.97 19.77
N PHE A 51 21.86 8.90 19.66
CA PHE A 51 21.85 7.79 20.61
C PHE A 51 22.28 8.31 21.98
N LYS A 52 21.33 8.53 22.87
CA LYS A 52 21.63 8.74 24.29
C LYS A 52 21.59 7.38 24.98
N ASP A 53 22.79 6.86 25.16
CA ASP A 53 23.25 6.02 26.29
C ASP A 53 22.23 5.00 26.83
N SER A 54 22.25 3.80 26.27
CA SER A 54 21.93 2.59 27.04
C SER A 54 22.77 1.44 26.50
N HIS A 55 23.25 0.58 27.38
CA HIS A 55 24.35 -0.37 27.16
C HIS A 55 24.02 -1.54 26.22
N LYS A 56 23.04 -1.40 25.32
CA LYS A 56 22.68 -2.38 24.29
C LYS A 56 22.24 -1.67 23.01
N MET A 57 22.93 -1.98 21.92
CA MET A 57 22.49 -1.66 20.57
C MET A 57 21.55 -2.77 20.09
N ASP A 58 20.24 -2.55 20.13
CA ASP A 58 19.25 -3.48 19.58
C ASP A 58 19.05 -3.22 18.09
N LEU A 59 19.64 -4.09 17.26
CA LEU A 59 19.57 -4.03 15.79
C LEU A 59 18.22 -4.51 15.24
N GLY A 60 17.32 -5.06 16.07
CA GLY A 60 15.97 -5.47 15.68
C GLY A 60 15.02 -4.31 15.39
N ALA A 61 15.37 -3.09 15.81
CA ALA A 61 14.62 -1.86 15.53
C ALA A 61 14.96 -1.22 14.17
N LEU A 62 15.94 -1.77 13.43
CA LEU A 62 16.28 -1.32 12.08
C LEU A 62 15.34 -1.97 11.05
N ALA A 63 14.08 -1.55 11.05
CA ALA A 63 13.24 -1.76 9.89
C ALA A 63 13.80 -0.89 8.74
N TRP A 64 14.21 -1.53 7.65
CA TRP A 64 14.55 -0.81 6.42
C TRP A 64 13.32 -0.01 5.99
N VAL A 65 13.41 1.33 6.06
CA VAL A 65 12.41 2.17 5.42
C VAL A 65 12.68 2.11 3.92
N GLU A 66 11.90 1.32 3.18
CA GLU A 66 11.84 1.42 1.73
C GLU A 66 11.25 2.78 1.35
N ARG A 67 12.12 3.75 1.08
CA ARG A 67 11.75 5.02 0.46
C ARG A 67 12.49 5.17 -0.86
N SER A 68 11.71 5.38 -1.92
CA SER A 68 12.20 5.56 -3.29
C SER A 68 13.07 6.82 -3.37
N ASN A 69 14.33 6.69 -3.77
CA ASN A 69 15.30 7.78 -3.94
C ASN A 69 15.08 8.60 -5.22
N LYS A 70 13.84 8.96 -5.57
CA LYS A 70 13.55 9.82 -6.72
C LYS A 70 12.90 11.13 -6.25
N ILE A 71 13.57 12.24 -6.57
CA ILE A 71 13.08 13.61 -6.34
C ILE A 71 11.82 13.83 -7.19
N MET A 72 10.68 14.05 -6.54
CA MET A 72 9.48 14.59 -7.19
C MET A 72 9.69 16.09 -7.42
N ILE A 73 9.71 16.51 -8.69
CA ILE A 73 9.71 17.92 -9.06
C ILE A 73 8.24 18.32 -9.27
N GLU A 74 7.73 19.23 -8.44
CA GLU A 74 6.35 19.69 -8.48
C GLU A 74 6.13 20.71 -9.62
N ARG A 75 5.10 20.46 -10.44
CA ARG A 75 4.35 21.51 -11.15
C ARG A 75 2.87 21.18 -11.09
N ASN A 76 2.10 22.18 -10.67
CA ASN A 76 0.65 22.26 -10.52
C ASN A 76 -0.18 21.30 -11.39
N GLY A 77 -0.94 20.40 -10.73
CA GLY A 77 -2.04 19.62 -11.33
C GLY A 77 -1.96 18.12 -11.04
N LYS A 78 -2.80 17.60 -10.11
CA LYS A 78 -2.98 16.15 -9.80
C LYS A 78 -1.66 15.34 -9.73
N VAL A 79 -0.84 15.55 -8.70
CA VAL A 79 0.39 14.74 -8.51
C VAL A 79 0.43 14.17 -7.10
N GLY A 80 0.57 12.86 -7.00
CA GLY A 80 0.68 12.10 -5.74
C GLY A 80 0.53 10.60 -5.90
N ASN A 81 0.06 10.12 -7.05
CA ASN A 81 -0.19 8.69 -7.31
C ASN A 81 0.10 8.32 -8.78
N THR A 82 1.23 8.77 -9.32
CA THR A 82 1.67 8.40 -10.67
C THR A 82 3.07 7.81 -10.65
N ILE A 83 3.36 6.97 -11.64
CA ILE A 83 4.69 6.40 -11.87
C ILE A 83 5.08 6.61 -13.33
N SER A 84 6.39 6.70 -13.60
CA SER A 84 6.91 6.74 -14.95
C SER A 84 7.50 5.39 -15.34
N PHE A 85 7.07 4.84 -16.47
CA PHE A 85 7.57 3.59 -17.03
C PHE A 85 7.61 3.68 -18.55
N LYS A 86 8.75 3.30 -19.15
CA LYS A 86 9.00 3.39 -20.60
C LYS A 86 8.64 4.76 -21.22
N GLY A 87 8.94 5.84 -20.51
CA GLY A 87 8.64 7.21 -20.97
C GLY A 87 7.18 7.64 -20.82
N LEU A 88 6.29 6.77 -20.29
CA LEU A 88 4.89 7.06 -20.07
C LEU A 88 4.59 7.25 -18.58
N THR A 89 3.63 8.14 -18.27
CA THR A 89 3.17 8.38 -16.89
C THR A 89 1.86 7.63 -16.64
N TYR A 90 1.88 6.65 -15.76
CA TYR A 90 0.73 5.87 -15.33
C TYR A 90 0.18 6.42 -14.04
N ALA A 91 -1.14 6.47 -13.91
CA ALA A 91 -1.78 6.68 -12.62
C ALA A 91 -1.92 5.35 -11.89
N LEU A 92 -1.95 5.43 -10.56
CA LEU A 92 -2.16 4.29 -9.69
C LEU A 92 -3.62 4.27 -9.25
N ILE A 93 -4.27 3.11 -9.42
CA ILE A 93 -5.63 2.86 -8.95
C ILE A 93 -5.59 1.80 -7.86
N VAL A 94 -6.32 2.04 -6.77
CA VAL A 94 -6.41 1.09 -5.65
C VAL A 94 -7.67 0.26 -5.82
N SER A 95 -7.54 -1.06 -5.77
CA SER A 95 -8.68 -1.96 -5.79
C SER A 95 -9.63 -1.64 -4.62
N PRO A 96 -10.93 -1.45 -4.87
CA PRO A 96 -11.90 -1.32 -3.79
C PRO A 96 -12.08 -2.63 -3.01
N TYR A 97 -11.61 -3.76 -3.54
CA TYR A 97 -11.86 -5.10 -3.03
C TYR A 97 -10.66 -5.67 -2.27
N THR A 98 -9.52 -5.79 -2.95
CA THR A 98 -8.28 -6.39 -2.39
C THR A 98 -7.36 -5.35 -1.77
N LYS A 99 -7.61 -4.05 -2.05
CA LYS A 99 -6.74 -2.91 -1.72
C LYS A 99 -5.33 -3.00 -2.34
N ARG A 100 -5.12 -3.89 -3.31
CA ARG A 100 -3.91 -3.91 -4.16
C ARG A 100 -3.89 -2.71 -5.09
N VAL A 101 -2.70 -2.36 -5.55
CA VAL A 101 -2.49 -1.21 -6.45
C VAL A 101 -2.33 -1.72 -7.87
N TRP A 102 -3.01 -1.08 -8.81
CA TRP A 102 -2.96 -1.42 -10.24
C TRP A 102 -2.57 -0.18 -11.05
N LEU A 103 -2.03 -0.41 -12.25
CA LEU A 103 -1.88 0.68 -13.21
C LEU A 103 -3.25 1.05 -13.80
N ASP A 104 -3.47 2.34 -14.05
CA ASP A 104 -4.70 2.87 -14.63
C ASP A 104 -4.97 2.41 -16.07
N ARG A 105 -3.94 2.00 -16.81
CA ARG A 105 -4.04 1.44 -18.17
C ARG A 105 -3.05 0.31 -18.44
N ASN A 106 -3.27 -0.42 -19.55
CA ASN A 106 -2.37 -1.48 -19.99
C ASN A 106 -0.98 -0.88 -20.28
N ILE A 107 0.08 -1.67 -20.12
CA ILE A 107 1.42 -1.20 -20.46
C ILE A 107 1.52 -0.86 -21.94
N ALA A 108 2.32 0.14 -22.28
CA ALA A 108 2.47 0.62 -23.65
C ALA A 108 3.84 1.29 -23.84
N THR A 109 4.25 1.44 -25.09
CA THR A 109 5.44 2.20 -25.49
C THR A 109 5.10 3.60 -26.01
N ALA A 110 3.82 3.87 -26.28
CA ALA A 110 3.29 5.18 -26.66
C ALA A 110 1.90 5.43 -26.02
N VAL A 111 1.51 6.70 -25.87
CA VAL A 111 0.16 7.11 -25.42
C VAL A 111 -0.68 7.47 -26.64
N ALA A 112 -2.00 7.27 -26.56
CA ALA A 112 -2.95 7.82 -27.53
C ALA A 112 -2.76 9.33 -27.70
N THR A 113 -2.69 9.80 -28.93
CA THR A 113 -2.95 11.21 -29.24
C THR A 113 -4.44 11.50 -29.07
N ALA A 114 -4.80 12.77 -28.83
CA ALA A 114 -6.20 13.17 -28.62
C ALA A 114 -7.09 12.81 -29.83
N ASP A 115 -6.54 12.84 -31.04
CA ASP A 115 -7.23 12.47 -32.28
C ASP A 115 -7.47 10.95 -32.37
N GLU A 116 -6.51 10.12 -31.94
CA GLU A 116 -6.67 8.65 -31.91
C GLU A 116 -7.70 8.18 -30.86
N ALA A 117 -7.85 8.93 -29.77
CA ALA A 117 -8.88 8.66 -28.75
C ALA A 117 -10.30 8.90 -29.29
N ALA A 118 -10.48 9.87 -30.20
CA ALA A 118 -11.76 10.16 -30.85
C ALA A 118 -12.11 9.13 -31.94
N VAL A 119 -11.10 8.51 -32.58
CA VAL A 119 -11.30 7.45 -33.59
C VAL A 119 -11.71 6.11 -32.96
N ALA A 120 -11.34 5.87 -31.69
CA ALA A 120 -11.70 4.65 -30.95
C ALA A 120 -13.23 4.46 -30.77
N GLU A 121 -14.00 5.54 -30.85
CA GLU A 121 -15.47 5.53 -30.68
C GLU A 121 -16.21 5.17 -31.99
N ALA A 122 -15.51 5.15 -33.13
CA ALA A 122 -16.08 4.94 -34.47
C ALA A 122 -15.51 3.72 -35.24
N ALA A 123 -14.58 2.96 -34.66
CA ALA A 123 -13.77 2.02 -35.44
C ALA A 123 -14.41 0.62 -35.65
N THR A 124 -14.55 0.24 -36.92
CA THR A 124 -14.67 -1.15 -37.42
C THR A 124 -13.25 -1.73 -37.55
N VAL A 125 -12.72 -2.35 -36.48
CA VAL A 125 -11.25 -2.46 -36.27
C VAL A 125 -10.54 -3.57 -37.08
N SER A 126 -9.42 -3.19 -37.73
CA SER A 126 -8.29 -4.06 -38.11
C SER A 126 -6.91 -3.48 -37.70
N GLN A 127 -6.87 -2.42 -36.86
CA GLN A 127 -5.64 -1.73 -36.44
C GLN A 127 -5.60 -1.48 -34.92
N LYS A 128 -4.40 -1.56 -34.32
CA LYS A 128 -4.18 -1.36 -32.87
C LYS A 128 -4.54 0.05 -32.44
N MET A 129 -5.42 0.16 -31.44
CA MET A 129 -5.70 1.41 -30.76
C MET A 129 -4.68 1.66 -29.64
N PRO A 130 -4.25 2.91 -29.40
CA PRO A 130 -3.31 3.20 -28.33
C PRO A 130 -3.85 2.87 -26.93
N SER A 131 -5.18 2.86 -26.75
CA SER A 131 -5.84 2.47 -25.50
C SER A 131 -5.68 0.98 -25.16
N TYR A 132 -5.38 0.13 -26.16
CA TYR A 132 -5.20 -1.31 -25.97
C TYR A 132 -3.87 -1.64 -25.27
N GLY A 133 -2.90 -0.73 -25.33
CA GLY A 133 -1.54 -0.96 -24.87
C GLY A 133 -0.78 -1.92 -25.79
N ASP A 134 0.41 -2.34 -25.39
CA ASP A 134 1.24 -3.26 -26.15
C ASP A 134 0.80 -4.71 -25.99
N TYR A 135 0.88 -5.46 -27.09
CA TYR A 135 0.75 -6.90 -27.11
C TYR A 135 2.12 -7.52 -26.92
N VAL A 136 2.28 -8.18 -25.77
CA VAL A 136 3.52 -8.83 -25.36
C VAL A 136 3.34 -10.34 -25.36
N GLU A 137 4.40 -11.05 -25.69
CA GLU A 137 4.46 -12.50 -25.46
C GLU A 137 4.39 -12.80 -23.97
N PHE A 138 3.96 -14.01 -23.63
CA PHE A 138 3.94 -14.43 -22.24
C PHE A 138 5.36 -14.36 -21.66
N SER A 139 5.47 -13.75 -20.49
CA SER A 139 6.69 -13.75 -19.72
C SER A 139 6.36 -13.91 -18.25
N SER A 140 7.11 -14.78 -17.59
CA SER A 140 7.14 -14.87 -16.14
C SER A 140 8.17 -13.93 -15.50
N ASN A 141 8.94 -13.17 -16.30
CA ASN A 141 9.93 -12.22 -15.78
C ASN A 141 9.30 -10.86 -15.42
N ASP A 142 9.87 -10.18 -14.43
CA ASP A 142 9.34 -8.91 -13.92
C ASP A 142 9.61 -7.71 -14.84
N SER A 143 10.35 -7.90 -15.94
CA SER A 143 10.77 -6.79 -16.83
C SER A 143 9.62 -6.16 -17.63
N ILE A 144 8.48 -6.85 -17.70
CA ILE A 144 7.27 -6.35 -18.36
C ILE A 144 6.67 -5.16 -17.59
N CYS A 145 6.77 -5.18 -16.26
CA CYS A 145 6.13 -4.22 -15.39
C CYS A 145 7.15 -3.24 -14.76
N PRO A 146 6.69 -2.06 -14.31
CA PRO A 146 7.51 -1.15 -13.54
C PRO A 146 8.06 -1.80 -12.26
N ALA A 147 9.19 -1.30 -11.74
CA ALA A 147 9.74 -1.80 -10.49
C ALA A 147 8.71 -1.77 -9.34
N GLY A 148 8.58 -2.90 -8.63
CA GLY A 148 7.59 -3.10 -7.58
C GLY A 148 6.20 -3.47 -8.07
N PHE A 149 5.99 -3.57 -9.39
CA PHE A 149 4.81 -4.14 -10.01
C PHE A 149 5.19 -5.44 -10.73
N SER A 150 4.23 -6.34 -10.89
CA SER A 150 4.36 -7.54 -11.69
C SER A 150 3.13 -7.74 -12.57
N VAL A 151 3.23 -8.63 -13.55
CA VAL A 151 2.04 -9.16 -14.22
C VAL A 151 1.23 -9.94 -13.15
N PRO A 152 -0.09 -9.78 -13.07
CA PRO A 152 -0.91 -10.48 -12.09
C PRO A 152 -0.93 -11.98 -12.36
N THR A 153 -0.95 -12.80 -11.32
CA THR A 153 -1.35 -14.21 -11.40
C THR A 153 -2.85 -14.32 -11.68
N GLU A 154 -3.29 -15.50 -12.13
CA GLU A 154 -4.72 -15.82 -12.22
C GLU A 154 -5.44 -15.62 -10.88
N GLY A 155 -4.86 -16.06 -9.76
CA GLY A 155 -5.46 -15.88 -8.43
C GLY A 155 -5.59 -14.40 -8.03
N GLU A 156 -4.59 -13.57 -8.35
CA GLU A 156 -4.66 -12.13 -8.09
C GLU A 156 -5.75 -11.45 -8.92
N PHE A 157 -5.87 -11.81 -10.20
CA PHE A 157 -6.91 -11.28 -11.08
C PHE A 157 -8.29 -11.79 -10.66
N ALA A 158 -8.41 -13.08 -10.33
CA ALA A 158 -9.64 -13.72 -9.89
C ALA A 158 -10.23 -13.07 -8.64
N ALA A 159 -9.37 -12.64 -7.71
CA ALA A 159 -9.76 -11.90 -6.50
C ALA A 159 -10.34 -10.51 -6.81
N GLU A 160 -9.92 -9.86 -7.91
CA GLU A 160 -10.53 -8.61 -8.36
C GLU A 160 -11.85 -8.83 -9.11
N THR A 161 -11.96 -9.95 -9.80
CA THR A 161 -13.10 -10.26 -10.66
C THR A 161 -14.21 -11.05 -9.97
N THR A 162 -14.06 -11.43 -8.69
CA THR A 162 -14.99 -12.33 -7.99
C THR A 162 -16.42 -11.80 -7.91
N ARG A 163 -16.61 -10.47 -8.00
CA ARG A 163 -17.91 -9.82 -7.95
C ARG A 163 -18.60 -9.66 -9.31
N PHE A 164 -17.91 -10.01 -10.41
CA PHE A 164 -18.56 -10.10 -11.71
C PHE A 164 -19.34 -11.43 -11.79
N PRO A 165 -20.60 -11.42 -12.26
CA PRO A 165 -21.32 -12.66 -12.50
C PRO A 165 -20.61 -13.43 -13.62
N GLN A 166 -20.26 -14.71 -13.41
CA GLN A 166 -19.52 -15.47 -14.43
C GLN A 166 -20.27 -15.59 -15.76
N ARG A 167 -21.61 -15.64 -15.72
CA ARG A 167 -22.49 -15.50 -16.89
C ARG A 167 -23.10 -14.11 -16.92
N GLY A 168 -23.13 -13.50 -18.09
CA GLY A 168 -23.65 -12.14 -18.29
C GLY A 168 -22.61 -11.04 -18.13
N THR A 169 -21.35 -11.39 -17.83
CA THR A 169 -20.25 -10.41 -17.87
C THR A 169 -19.74 -10.28 -19.29
N ASN A 170 -19.90 -9.09 -19.85
CA ASN A 170 -19.39 -8.72 -21.16
C ASN A 170 -18.27 -7.68 -21.02
N VAL A 171 -17.63 -7.35 -22.14
CA VAL A 171 -16.56 -6.35 -22.21
C VAL A 171 -16.99 -5.01 -21.59
N ALA A 172 -18.22 -4.56 -21.86
CA ALA A 172 -18.70 -3.27 -21.34
C ALA A 172 -18.78 -3.27 -19.81
N THR A 173 -19.22 -4.37 -19.20
CA THR A 173 -19.22 -4.55 -17.74
C THR A 173 -17.81 -4.43 -17.16
N VAL A 174 -16.82 -5.06 -17.79
CA VAL A 174 -15.42 -4.99 -17.32
C VAL A 174 -14.80 -3.62 -17.57
N LEU A 175 -15.14 -2.96 -18.67
CA LEU A 175 -14.68 -1.60 -19.00
C LEU A 175 -15.22 -0.54 -18.03
N LEU A 176 -16.44 -0.72 -17.53
CA LEU A 176 -17.06 0.16 -16.51
C LEU A 176 -16.59 -0.12 -15.09
N SER A 177 -15.83 -1.20 -14.89
CA SER A 177 -15.25 -1.53 -13.58
C SER A 177 -14.10 -0.61 -13.19
N PHE A 178 -13.56 -0.81 -11.98
CA PHE A 178 -12.39 -0.04 -11.53
C PHE A 178 -11.14 -0.29 -12.41
N LEU A 179 -10.99 -1.49 -13.00
CA LEU A 179 -9.84 -1.85 -13.84
C LEU A 179 -9.87 -1.23 -15.24
N LYS A 180 -11.07 -0.87 -15.73
CA LYS A 180 -11.29 -0.23 -17.05
C LYS A 180 -10.53 -0.93 -18.19
N LEU A 181 -10.67 -2.24 -18.28
CA LEU A 181 -9.95 -3.02 -19.28
C LEU A 181 -10.65 -2.91 -20.65
N PRO A 182 -9.92 -2.54 -21.72
CA PRO A 182 -10.49 -2.43 -23.06
C PRO A 182 -10.62 -3.78 -23.77
N ALA A 183 -11.49 -3.87 -24.79
CA ALA A 183 -11.54 -4.99 -25.74
C ALA A 183 -10.36 -4.96 -26.72
N ALA A 184 -9.17 -5.21 -26.19
CA ALA A 184 -7.93 -5.24 -26.96
C ALA A 184 -7.78 -6.49 -27.83
N GLY A 185 -8.55 -7.56 -27.59
CA GLY A 185 -8.35 -8.84 -28.27
C GLY A 185 -6.92 -9.37 -28.12
N VAL A 186 -6.45 -10.09 -29.12
CA VAL A 186 -5.08 -10.64 -29.21
C VAL A 186 -4.37 -10.08 -30.44
N SER A 187 -3.05 -10.27 -30.55
CA SER A 187 -2.30 -9.89 -31.75
C SER A 187 -1.18 -10.89 -32.02
N SER A 188 -0.83 -11.08 -33.30
CA SER A 188 0.33 -11.89 -33.71
C SER A 188 1.59 -11.05 -33.93
N ASP A 189 1.45 -9.79 -34.31
CA ASP A 189 2.53 -8.89 -34.75
C ASP A 189 2.64 -7.59 -33.91
N ASN A 190 1.82 -7.46 -32.86
CA ASN A 190 1.69 -6.26 -32.01
C ASN A 190 1.21 -5.00 -32.76
N ILE A 191 0.68 -5.15 -33.97
CA ILE A 191 0.20 -4.05 -34.83
C ILE A 191 -1.24 -4.29 -35.27
N THR A 192 -1.58 -5.55 -35.58
CA THR A 192 -2.85 -6.01 -36.11
C THR A 192 -3.58 -6.80 -35.01
N PRO A 193 -4.58 -6.21 -34.36
CA PRO A 193 -5.41 -6.93 -33.41
C PRO A 193 -6.34 -7.90 -34.14
N ILE A 194 -6.52 -9.08 -33.55
CA ILE A 194 -7.43 -10.13 -33.95
C ILE A 194 -8.56 -10.14 -32.93
N ASP A 195 -9.81 -10.17 -33.40
CA ASP A 195 -11.02 -10.15 -32.56
C ASP A 195 -11.12 -8.96 -31.58
N SER A 196 -10.38 -7.88 -31.81
CA SER A 196 -10.52 -6.60 -31.08
C SER A 196 -11.92 -6.01 -31.27
N VAL A 197 -12.39 -5.17 -30.33
CA VAL A 197 -13.77 -4.64 -30.21
C VAL A 197 -14.77 -5.63 -29.60
N ASN A 198 -14.69 -6.91 -29.93
CA ASN A 198 -15.64 -7.93 -29.44
C ASN A 198 -15.08 -8.85 -28.36
N SER A 199 -13.76 -8.81 -28.12
CA SER A 199 -13.11 -9.59 -27.09
C SER A 199 -12.06 -8.82 -26.31
N LEU A 200 -11.96 -9.12 -25.02
CA LEU A 200 -10.92 -8.68 -24.12
C LEU A 200 -10.01 -9.87 -23.84
N SER A 201 -8.69 -9.67 -23.98
CA SER A 201 -7.69 -10.68 -23.66
C SER A 201 -6.51 -10.03 -22.94
N VAL A 202 -6.18 -10.50 -21.74
CA VAL A 202 -5.09 -9.97 -20.92
C VAL A 202 -4.30 -11.11 -20.29
N TRP A 203 -2.98 -11.07 -20.43
CA TRP A 203 -2.10 -12.07 -19.82
C TRP A 203 -2.14 -12.02 -18.29
N THR A 204 -2.06 -13.20 -17.70
CA THR A 204 -1.58 -13.39 -16.33
C THR A 204 -0.15 -13.95 -16.38
N LYS A 205 0.60 -13.93 -15.27
CA LYS A 205 1.88 -14.64 -15.15
C LYS A 205 1.74 -16.11 -14.76
N SER A 206 0.51 -16.62 -14.64
CA SER A 206 0.26 -18.02 -14.33
C SER A 206 0.51 -18.90 -15.56
N THR A 207 1.15 -20.04 -15.36
CA THR A 207 1.26 -21.10 -16.39
C THR A 207 0.07 -22.03 -16.30
N ASP A 208 -0.22 -22.74 -17.37
CA ASP A 208 -1.17 -23.86 -17.30
C ASP A 208 -0.61 -24.97 -16.40
N ASP A 209 -1.47 -25.60 -15.61
CA ASP A 209 -1.08 -26.65 -14.66
C ASP A 209 -0.79 -28.00 -15.35
N THR A 210 -1.21 -28.15 -16.61
CA THR A 210 -1.10 -29.39 -17.41
C THR A 210 -0.13 -29.27 -18.59
N ASP A 211 0.07 -28.08 -19.15
CA ASP A 211 1.03 -27.82 -20.24
C ASP A 211 1.91 -26.61 -19.94
N ASP A 212 3.20 -26.87 -19.65
CA ASP A 212 4.18 -25.84 -19.35
C ASP A 212 4.52 -24.93 -20.55
N LYS A 213 4.04 -25.25 -21.75
CA LYS A 213 4.18 -24.40 -22.96
C LYS A 213 3.04 -23.38 -23.08
N GLU A 214 2.02 -23.48 -22.24
CA GLU A 214 0.87 -22.59 -22.24
C GLU A 214 0.89 -21.62 -21.05
N GLY A 215 0.42 -20.40 -21.32
CA GLY A 215 0.19 -19.35 -20.34
C GLY A 215 -1.29 -19.16 -20.11
N ARG A 216 -1.65 -18.73 -18.89
CA ARG A 216 -3.03 -18.43 -18.50
C ARG A 216 -3.36 -16.97 -18.79
N TYR A 217 -4.55 -16.71 -19.30
CA TYR A 217 -5.03 -15.36 -19.60
C TYR A 217 -6.49 -15.18 -19.21
N PHE A 218 -6.84 -13.93 -18.88
CA PHE A 218 -8.20 -13.50 -18.64
C PHE A 218 -8.86 -13.12 -19.96
N PHE A 219 -10.03 -13.71 -20.23
CA PHE A 219 -10.73 -13.57 -21.50
C PHE A 219 -12.20 -13.25 -21.31
N VAL A 220 -12.72 -12.30 -22.08
CA VAL A 220 -14.16 -11.99 -22.14
C VAL A 220 -14.58 -11.84 -23.60
N LYS A 221 -15.61 -12.58 -24.01
CA LYS A 221 -16.22 -12.46 -25.35
C LYS A 221 -17.71 -12.73 -25.24
N GLY A 222 -18.53 -11.92 -25.90
CA GLY A 222 -19.98 -12.00 -25.73
C GLY A 222 -20.36 -11.72 -24.27
N ASN A 223 -21.04 -12.68 -23.63
CA ASN A 223 -21.50 -12.58 -22.24
C ASN A 223 -20.79 -13.57 -21.30
N ASP A 224 -19.63 -14.08 -21.72
CA ASP A 224 -18.89 -15.08 -20.98
C ASP A 224 -17.50 -14.57 -20.59
N MET A 225 -17.17 -14.81 -19.32
CA MET A 225 -15.89 -14.46 -18.69
C MET A 225 -15.16 -15.73 -18.30
N HIS A 226 -13.93 -15.90 -18.77
CA HIS A 226 -13.14 -17.11 -18.58
C HIS A 226 -11.68 -16.82 -18.22
N TYR A 227 -11.06 -17.82 -17.59
CA TYR A 227 -9.61 -17.98 -17.55
C TYR A 227 -9.24 -19.18 -18.43
N LEU A 228 -8.46 -18.93 -19.48
CA LEU A 228 -8.11 -19.90 -20.51
C LEU A 228 -6.60 -20.02 -20.63
N SER A 229 -6.16 -21.03 -21.38
CA SER A 229 -4.76 -21.31 -21.66
C SER A 229 -4.49 -21.18 -23.16
N THR A 230 -3.30 -20.70 -23.52
CA THR A 230 -2.84 -20.66 -24.91
C THR A 230 -1.33 -20.62 -24.97
N SER A 231 -0.75 -20.92 -26.14
CA SER A 231 0.69 -20.89 -26.35
C SER A 231 1.30 -19.56 -25.89
N LYS A 232 2.41 -19.65 -25.16
CA LYS A 232 3.21 -18.51 -24.66
C LYS A 232 3.74 -17.58 -25.76
N THR A 233 3.73 -18.04 -27.02
CA THR A 233 4.14 -17.26 -28.20
C THR A 233 3.08 -16.27 -28.69
N HIS A 234 1.83 -16.39 -28.24
CA HIS A 234 0.80 -15.41 -28.57
C HIS A 234 1.08 -14.07 -27.88
N ARG A 235 0.65 -12.98 -28.50
CA ARG A 235 0.79 -11.64 -27.92
C ARG A 235 -0.56 -11.14 -27.41
N GLN A 236 -0.60 -10.73 -26.14
CA GLN A 236 -1.79 -10.18 -25.50
C GLN A 236 -1.40 -8.96 -24.66
N SER A 237 -2.40 -8.15 -24.31
CA SER A 237 -2.16 -7.00 -23.43
C SER A 237 -1.79 -7.44 -22.02
N VAL A 238 -1.09 -6.58 -21.30
CA VAL A 238 -0.78 -6.76 -19.87
C VAL A 238 -1.24 -5.56 -19.06
N ARG A 239 -1.85 -5.85 -17.91
CA ARG A 239 -2.13 -4.89 -16.85
C ARG A 239 -1.30 -5.23 -15.62
N CYS A 240 -0.45 -4.31 -15.17
CA CYS A 240 0.42 -4.59 -14.01
C CYS A 240 -0.28 -4.32 -12.67
N ILE A 241 0.03 -5.16 -11.69
CA ILE A 241 -0.42 -5.11 -10.29
C ILE A 241 0.78 -4.95 -9.36
N LYS A 242 0.59 -4.30 -8.23
CA LYS A 242 1.53 -4.25 -7.11
C LYS A 242 0.84 -4.77 -5.87
N GLU A 243 1.54 -5.70 -5.21
CA GLU A 243 1.09 -6.22 -3.93
C GLU A 243 1.04 -5.11 -2.89
N ARG A 244 0.14 -5.32 -1.95
CA ARG A 244 -0.08 -4.35 -0.90
C ARG A 244 1.09 -4.35 0.09
N THR A 245 1.67 -3.18 0.34
CA THR A 245 2.68 -3.02 1.40
C THR A 245 2.06 -3.34 2.75
N LYS A 246 2.81 -4.06 3.59
CA LYS A 246 2.40 -4.46 4.94
C LYS A 246 3.43 -4.03 5.95
N ILE A 247 2.99 -3.82 7.19
CA ILE A 247 3.85 -3.56 8.35
C ILE A 247 3.50 -4.50 9.49
N LEU A 248 4.50 -4.85 10.30
CA LEU A 248 4.29 -5.55 11.57
C LEU A 248 4.23 -4.51 12.69
N PHE A 249 3.16 -4.51 13.47
CA PHE A 249 2.99 -3.64 14.62
C PHE A 249 2.33 -4.40 15.77
N LYS A 250 2.98 -4.39 16.95
CA LYS A 250 2.51 -5.07 18.18
C LYS A 250 2.04 -6.52 17.91
N GLY A 251 2.84 -7.27 17.14
CA GLY A 251 2.57 -8.67 16.81
C GLY A 251 1.50 -8.91 15.73
N GLN A 252 0.89 -7.86 15.18
CA GLN A 252 -0.12 -7.95 14.13
C GLN A 252 0.38 -7.35 12.80
N THR A 253 -0.02 -7.96 11.70
CA THR A 253 0.31 -7.47 10.35
C THR A 253 -0.81 -6.59 9.81
N TYR A 254 -0.49 -5.34 9.53
CA TYR A 254 -1.42 -4.37 8.93
C TYR A 254 -1.06 -4.12 7.48
N GLY A 255 -2.06 -4.08 6.61
CA GLY A 255 -1.87 -3.59 5.25
C GLY A 255 -1.89 -2.07 5.21
N LEU A 256 -1.19 -1.48 4.24
CA LEU A 256 -1.23 -0.04 3.98
C LEU A 256 -2.19 0.28 2.83
N VAL A 257 -3.16 1.18 3.04
CA VAL A 257 -4.02 1.74 1.97
C VAL A 257 -3.53 3.14 1.66
N THR A 258 -3.32 3.48 0.39
CA THR A 258 -3.17 4.89 -0.02
C THR A 258 -4.53 5.43 -0.44
N SER A 259 -4.98 6.53 0.16
CA SER A 259 -6.22 7.19 -0.25
C SER A 259 -6.06 7.74 -1.67
N PRO A 260 -6.98 7.43 -2.60
CA PRO A 260 -6.95 8.02 -3.94
C PRO A 260 -7.36 9.50 -3.93
N PHE A 261 -7.85 10.02 -2.80
CA PHE A 261 -8.38 11.38 -2.68
C PHE A 261 -7.39 12.35 -2.06
N THR A 262 -6.66 11.90 -1.03
CA THR A 262 -5.71 12.74 -0.28
C THR A 262 -4.27 12.29 -0.44
N ASN A 263 -4.03 11.10 -1.00
CA ASN A 263 -2.75 10.39 -1.03
C ASN A 263 -2.18 10.07 0.36
N ARG A 264 -2.96 10.20 1.43
CA ARG A 264 -2.57 9.73 2.77
C ARG A 264 -2.51 8.22 2.82
N VAL A 265 -1.60 7.71 3.63
CA VAL A 265 -1.46 6.27 3.88
C VAL A 265 -2.16 5.92 5.19
N TRP A 266 -3.00 4.90 5.15
CA TRP A 266 -3.83 4.44 6.25
C TRP A 266 -3.52 2.98 6.56
N LEU A 267 -3.64 2.59 7.82
CA LEU A 267 -3.75 1.17 8.17
C LEU A 267 -5.08 0.63 7.64
N ASP A 268 -5.11 -0.66 7.32
CA ASP A 268 -6.25 -1.29 6.67
C ASP A 268 -7.43 -1.62 7.55
N ARG A 269 -7.26 -1.41 8.86
CA ARG A 269 -8.18 -1.74 9.92
C ARG A 269 -7.77 -1.00 11.19
N ASN A 270 -8.64 -1.03 12.19
CA ASN A 270 -8.37 -0.48 13.51
C ASN A 270 -7.21 -1.21 14.20
N LEU A 271 -6.50 -0.51 15.10
CA LEU A 271 -5.49 -1.14 15.95
C LEU A 271 -6.13 -2.24 16.79
N GLY A 272 -5.47 -3.40 16.86
CA GLY A 272 -5.97 -4.58 17.56
C GLY A 272 -6.85 -5.50 16.73
N ALA A 273 -7.29 -5.08 15.54
CA ALA A 273 -8.29 -5.80 14.76
C ALA A 273 -7.72 -6.93 13.90
N THR A 274 -8.42 -8.05 13.84
CA THR A 274 -8.23 -9.04 12.76
C THR A 274 -8.95 -8.60 11.49
N LEU A 275 -8.72 -9.32 10.38
CA LEU A 275 -9.42 -9.02 9.13
C LEU A 275 -10.87 -9.49 9.28
N ALA A 276 -11.84 -8.62 9.02
CA ALA A 276 -13.25 -9.02 9.06
C ALA A 276 -13.58 -10.06 8.01
N THR A 277 -14.25 -11.11 8.45
CA THR A 277 -14.81 -12.15 7.59
C THR A 277 -16.33 -12.04 7.44
N ALA A 278 -16.98 -11.26 8.31
CA ALA A 278 -18.42 -10.97 8.31
C ALA A 278 -18.73 -9.61 8.94
N LYS A 279 -19.95 -9.10 8.74
CA LYS A 279 -20.40 -7.79 9.28
C LYS A 279 -20.40 -7.73 10.81
N ASN A 280 -20.56 -8.86 11.49
CA ASN A 280 -20.61 -8.99 12.94
C ASN A 280 -19.36 -9.70 13.51
N ASP A 281 -18.24 -9.62 12.80
CA ASP A 281 -16.98 -10.22 13.23
C ASP A 281 -16.38 -9.41 14.39
N HIS A 282 -16.68 -9.84 15.61
CA HIS A 282 -16.22 -9.17 16.81
C HIS A 282 -14.69 -9.05 16.91
N ALA A 283 -13.92 -9.94 16.26
CA ALA A 283 -12.47 -9.86 16.29
C ALA A 283 -11.93 -8.71 15.40
N ALA A 284 -12.74 -8.22 14.46
CA ALA A 284 -12.35 -7.14 13.55
C ALA A 284 -12.61 -5.72 14.09
N TYR A 285 -13.21 -5.57 15.28
CA TYR A 285 -13.53 -4.25 15.82
C TYR A 285 -12.29 -3.46 16.28
N GLY A 286 -11.24 -4.17 16.69
CA GLY A 286 -10.03 -3.58 17.27
C GLY A 286 -10.16 -3.32 18.77
N HIS A 287 -9.27 -2.49 19.31
CA HIS A 287 -9.19 -2.12 20.73
C HIS A 287 -10.05 -0.88 21.09
N TYR A 288 -10.35 -0.69 22.38
CA TYR A 288 -11.11 0.46 22.89
C TYR A 288 -10.24 1.45 23.65
N TYR A 289 -9.78 2.49 22.96
CA TYR A 289 -8.92 3.52 23.53
C TYR A 289 -9.71 4.62 24.23
N GLN A 290 -9.15 5.17 25.31
CA GLN A 290 -9.57 6.44 25.90
C GLN A 290 -8.75 7.59 25.33
N TRP A 291 -9.41 8.66 24.91
CA TRP A 291 -8.80 9.71 24.10
C TRP A 291 -7.55 10.34 24.75
N GLY A 292 -6.42 10.29 24.05
CA GLY A 292 -5.13 10.78 24.52
C GLY A 292 -4.38 9.87 25.50
N ARG A 293 -4.93 8.71 25.90
CA ARG A 293 -4.29 7.74 26.80
C ARG A 293 -3.34 6.80 26.04
N ASN A 294 -2.30 6.32 26.69
CA ASN A 294 -1.45 5.26 26.15
C ASN A 294 -2.15 3.90 26.16
N ASP A 295 -1.64 2.91 25.42
CA ASP A 295 -2.14 1.53 25.43
C ASP A 295 -1.59 0.72 26.62
N ASP A 296 -1.92 1.15 27.82
CA ASP A 296 -1.50 0.55 29.08
C ASP A 296 -2.26 -0.74 29.45
N GLY A 297 -3.06 -1.27 28.52
CA GLY A 297 -3.81 -2.51 28.66
C GLY A 297 -5.28 -2.31 28.96
N HIS A 298 -5.77 -1.07 29.13
CA HIS A 298 -7.20 -0.79 29.30
C HIS A 298 -8.01 -1.04 28.01
N GLU A 299 -7.34 -1.00 26.86
CA GLU A 299 -7.94 -1.08 25.54
C GLU A 299 -8.31 -2.50 25.10
N ASP A 300 -7.85 -3.50 25.86
CA ASP A 300 -8.22 -4.90 25.72
C ASP A 300 -9.69 -5.12 26.07
N ARG A 301 -10.48 -5.42 25.04
CA ARG A 301 -11.92 -5.64 25.12
C ARG A 301 -12.34 -6.86 25.94
N THR A 302 -11.41 -7.76 26.24
CA THR A 302 -11.70 -8.92 27.09
C THR A 302 -11.71 -8.54 28.58
N LYS A 303 -11.12 -7.39 28.94
CA LYS A 303 -11.15 -6.88 30.31
C LYS A 303 -12.46 -6.14 30.55
N THR A 304 -13.13 -6.51 31.64
CA THR A 304 -14.43 -5.93 32.04
C THR A 304 -14.34 -5.01 33.26
N GLY A 305 -13.18 -4.97 33.93
CA GLY A 305 -12.97 -4.14 35.10
C GLY A 305 -12.89 -2.65 34.74
N THR A 306 -13.51 -1.81 35.57
CA THR A 306 -13.47 -0.36 35.42
C THR A 306 -12.95 0.32 36.70
N SER A 307 -12.47 1.55 36.54
CA SER A 307 -12.13 2.45 37.65
C SER A 307 -13.01 3.70 37.57
N SER A 308 -13.44 4.21 38.72
CA SER A 308 -14.12 5.51 38.84
C SER A 308 -13.18 6.65 39.23
N THR A 309 -11.90 6.36 39.47
CA THR A 309 -10.89 7.36 39.83
C THR A 309 -10.32 7.97 38.56
N LEU A 310 -10.52 9.28 38.38
CA LEU A 310 -9.98 10.01 37.23
C LEU A 310 -8.45 10.08 37.28
N ALA A 311 -7.83 9.96 36.12
CA ALA A 311 -6.40 10.20 36.00
C ALA A 311 -6.07 11.68 36.17
N THR A 312 -4.91 11.96 36.78
CA THR A 312 -4.37 13.32 36.97
C THR A 312 -3.12 13.58 36.13
N ASP A 313 -2.55 12.53 35.52
CA ASP A 313 -1.46 12.58 34.55
C ASP A 313 -1.92 11.92 33.24
N ILE A 314 -1.54 12.49 32.11
CA ILE A 314 -1.93 11.98 30.79
C ILE A 314 -1.11 10.74 30.40
N THR A 315 0.13 10.65 30.86
CA THR A 315 1.08 9.58 30.54
C THR A 315 0.98 8.38 31.48
N ASP A 316 0.48 8.60 32.70
CA ASP A 316 0.21 7.55 33.68
C ASP A 316 -1.18 7.72 34.29
N ALA A 317 -2.08 6.80 33.95
CA ALA A 317 -3.45 6.81 34.48
C ALA A 317 -3.53 6.28 35.93
N GLY A 318 -2.44 5.74 36.48
CA GLY A 318 -2.41 5.08 37.80
C GLY A 318 -3.16 3.74 37.85
N THR A 319 -3.63 3.24 36.72
CA THR A 319 -4.35 1.98 36.57
C THR A 319 -4.26 1.50 35.13
N ASN A 320 -4.49 0.21 34.88
CA ASN A 320 -4.70 -0.36 33.54
C ASN A 320 -6.17 -0.70 33.26
N LEU A 321 -7.10 -0.25 34.12
CA LEU A 321 -8.53 -0.40 33.94
C LEU A 321 -9.09 0.73 33.07
N PHE A 322 -10.20 0.44 32.40
CA PHE A 322 -10.98 1.46 31.70
C PHE A 322 -11.57 2.42 32.74
N ILE A 323 -11.37 3.73 32.58
CA ILE A 323 -11.85 4.72 33.54
C ILE A 323 -13.21 5.21 33.07
N THR A 324 -14.20 5.07 33.95
CA THR A 324 -15.56 5.54 33.73
C THR A 324 -15.85 6.69 34.67
N SER A 325 -16.47 7.76 34.16
CA SER A 325 -16.85 8.92 34.95
C SER A 325 -18.36 9.12 34.92
N THR A 326 -18.91 9.62 36.03
CA THR A 326 -20.30 10.07 36.13
C THR A 326 -20.41 11.59 36.08
N ASN A 327 -19.30 12.31 35.83
CA ASN A 327 -19.33 13.75 35.64
C ASN A 327 -20.03 14.12 34.33
N SER A 328 -20.47 15.37 34.21
CA SER A 328 -21.19 15.86 33.01
C SER A 328 -20.36 15.79 31.72
N THR A 329 -19.04 15.73 31.82
CA THR A 329 -18.11 15.64 30.70
C THR A 329 -17.86 14.20 30.22
N ASN A 330 -18.19 13.19 31.03
CA ASN A 330 -17.78 11.79 30.85
C ASN A 330 -16.28 11.59 30.53
N ASP A 331 -15.41 12.49 31.01
CA ASP A 331 -13.96 12.42 30.77
C ASP A 331 -13.30 11.45 31.75
N TRP A 332 -12.29 10.72 31.26
CA TRP A 332 -11.48 9.76 32.00
C TRP A 332 -10.32 10.40 32.79
N ALA A 333 -9.94 11.63 32.45
CA ALA A 333 -8.86 12.34 33.14
C ALA A 333 -9.19 13.81 33.41
N SER A 334 -8.43 14.40 34.34
CA SER A 334 -8.49 15.81 34.75
C SER A 334 -7.20 16.55 34.35
N VAL A 335 -6.67 16.24 33.17
CA VAL A 335 -5.36 16.68 32.67
C VAL A 335 -5.44 17.96 31.83
N ASP A 336 -6.54 18.17 31.13
CA ASP A 336 -6.86 19.38 30.37
C ASP A 336 -8.38 19.55 30.23
N VAL A 337 -8.81 20.70 29.70
CA VAL A 337 -10.22 21.01 29.43
C VAL A 337 -10.49 21.16 27.93
N ASN A 338 -9.46 21.54 27.15
CA ASN A 338 -9.57 21.81 25.71
C ASN A 338 -9.01 20.68 24.84
N GLY A 339 -8.48 19.60 25.43
CA GLY A 339 -7.92 18.46 24.71
C GLY A 339 -6.55 18.68 24.05
N ALA A 340 -5.90 19.83 24.28
CA ALA A 340 -4.62 20.15 23.65
C ALA A 340 -3.50 19.17 24.05
N LEU A 341 -3.49 18.70 25.30
CA LEU A 341 -2.50 17.71 25.76
C LEU A 341 -2.76 16.36 25.09
N ARG A 342 -4.03 15.98 24.91
CA ARG A 342 -4.44 14.73 24.27
C ARG A 342 -4.07 14.67 22.80
N MET A 343 -4.32 15.76 22.07
CA MET A 343 -3.86 15.90 20.69
C MET A 343 -2.33 15.79 20.58
N ALA A 344 -1.60 16.41 21.51
CA ALA A 344 -0.14 16.35 21.53
C ALA A 344 0.40 14.97 21.94
N ALA A 345 -0.34 14.22 22.76
CA ALA A 345 0.04 12.89 23.22
C ALA A 345 -0.09 11.83 22.11
N TRP A 346 -1.11 11.93 21.25
CA TRP A 346 -1.41 10.98 20.17
C TRP A 346 -0.83 11.33 18.79
N LYS A 347 -0.06 12.40 18.68
CA LYS A 347 0.72 12.68 17.47
C LYS A 347 1.82 11.62 17.30
N ASP A 348 2.33 11.47 16.07
CA ASP A 348 3.49 10.61 15.80
C ASP A 348 4.71 11.05 16.66
N GLY A 349 5.24 10.12 17.45
CA GLY A 349 6.28 10.36 18.45
C GLY A 349 5.83 11.15 19.69
N GLY A 350 4.52 11.29 19.91
CA GLY A 350 3.93 11.84 21.12
C GLY A 350 4.16 10.95 22.35
N ALA A 351 3.86 11.49 23.53
CA ALA A 351 4.10 10.79 24.79
C ALA A 351 3.27 9.49 24.93
N ASN A 352 2.11 9.44 24.28
CA ASN A 352 1.22 8.28 24.23
C ASN A 352 0.95 7.88 22.78
N ASP A 353 1.99 7.84 21.95
CA ASP A 353 1.85 7.41 20.57
C ASP A 353 1.50 5.92 20.49
N ILE A 354 0.22 5.65 20.24
CA ILE A 354 -0.32 4.30 20.13
C ILE A 354 -0.17 3.71 18.73
N CYS A 355 0.28 4.50 17.74
CA CYS A 355 0.37 4.11 16.34
C CYS A 355 1.77 3.58 15.97
N PRO A 356 1.90 2.86 14.84
CA PRO A 356 3.21 2.56 14.28
C PRO A 356 3.98 3.84 13.93
N ALA A 357 5.31 3.80 13.99
CA ALA A 357 6.14 4.95 13.65
C ALA A 357 5.79 5.54 12.26
N GLY A 358 5.59 6.86 12.20
CA GLY A 358 5.16 7.55 10.98
C GLY A 358 3.64 7.57 10.77
N PHE A 359 2.86 6.99 11.69
CA PHE A 359 1.40 7.07 11.74
C PHE A 359 0.98 7.78 13.02
N SER A 360 -0.20 8.40 12.99
CA SER A 360 -0.82 8.99 14.17
C SER A 360 -2.31 8.79 14.11
N VAL A 361 -2.98 8.92 15.26
CA VAL A 361 -4.44 8.99 15.27
C VAL A 361 -4.87 10.20 14.45
N PRO A 362 -5.80 10.06 13.49
CA PRO A 362 -6.15 11.15 12.60
C PRO A 362 -6.88 12.26 13.37
N THR A 363 -6.59 13.51 13.02
CA THR A 363 -7.36 14.66 13.52
C THR A 363 -8.69 14.78 12.79
N GLU A 364 -9.62 15.55 13.35
CA GLU A 364 -10.88 15.89 12.69
C GLU A 364 -10.67 16.46 11.29
N ALA A 365 -9.68 17.36 11.12
CA ALA A 365 -9.35 17.92 9.81
C ALA A 365 -8.86 16.85 8.81
N VAL A 366 -8.06 15.88 9.27
CA VAL A 366 -7.56 14.79 8.43
C VAL A 366 -8.69 13.89 7.97
N LEU A 367 -9.61 13.50 8.85
CA LEU A 367 -10.79 12.71 8.49
C LEU A 367 -11.79 13.53 7.65
N GLY A 368 -12.00 14.80 7.99
CA GLY A 368 -12.90 15.70 7.28
C GLY A 368 -12.49 15.88 5.82
N ASP A 369 -11.20 16.04 5.54
CA ASP A 369 -10.66 16.10 4.18
C ASP A 369 -10.91 14.82 3.37
N GLU A 370 -10.74 13.65 3.99
CA GLU A 370 -11.04 12.36 3.35
C GLU A 370 -12.52 12.22 3.02
N ILE A 371 -13.38 12.51 3.99
CA ILE A 371 -14.85 12.39 3.84
C ILE A 371 -15.35 13.34 2.76
N ALA A 372 -14.92 14.61 2.79
CA ALA A 372 -15.34 15.62 1.82
C ALA A 372 -14.92 15.26 0.38
N LYS A 373 -13.68 14.79 0.18
CA LYS A 373 -13.16 14.46 -1.15
C LYS A 373 -13.62 13.10 -1.68
N SER A 374 -13.93 12.16 -0.78
CA SER A 374 -14.48 10.85 -1.14
C SER A 374 -15.95 10.91 -1.55
N GLY A 375 -16.66 11.99 -1.19
CA GLY A 375 -18.09 12.14 -1.44
C GLY A 375 -18.95 11.18 -0.60
N ILE A 376 -18.42 10.67 0.51
CA ILE A 376 -19.16 9.80 1.43
C ILE A 376 -20.23 10.64 2.13
N SER A 377 -21.50 10.37 1.83
CA SER A 377 -22.66 10.88 2.55
C SER A 377 -23.48 9.73 3.13
N GLY A 378 -23.76 9.79 4.44
CA GLY A 378 -24.58 8.80 5.16
C GLY A 378 -23.88 7.49 5.56
N SER A 379 -24.54 6.73 6.45
CA SER A 379 -24.04 5.47 7.03
C SER A 379 -23.85 4.32 6.03
N ASN A 380 -24.44 4.40 4.82
CA ASN A 380 -24.28 3.41 3.77
C ASN A 380 -23.12 3.70 2.79
N GLY A 381 -22.57 4.93 2.79
CA GLY A 381 -21.50 5.35 1.87
C GLY A 381 -20.11 4.83 2.26
N ALA A 382 -19.86 4.62 3.55
CA ALA A 382 -18.58 4.12 4.07
C ALA A 382 -18.27 2.68 3.60
N ALA A 383 -19.30 1.86 3.39
CA ALA A 383 -19.13 0.45 3.01
C ALA A 383 -18.56 0.22 1.59
N THR A 384 -18.49 1.26 0.74
CA THR A 384 -18.16 1.05 -0.69
C THR A 384 -16.92 1.76 -1.21
N ARG A 385 -16.30 2.72 -0.50
CA ARG A 385 -15.17 3.50 -1.06
C ARG A 385 -14.14 3.95 -0.02
N ALA A 386 -12.86 3.72 -0.34
CA ALA A 386 -11.60 4.04 0.38
C ALA A 386 -11.46 3.57 1.84
N PHE A 387 -12.48 3.74 2.69
CA PHE A 387 -12.50 3.34 4.09
C PHE A 387 -13.61 2.32 4.35
N THR A 388 -13.40 1.10 3.90
CA THR A 388 -13.99 -0.03 4.62
C THR A 388 -13.15 -0.22 5.88
N LEU A 389 -13.45 0.56 6.92
CA LEU A 389 -13.25 0.05 8.27
C LEU A 389 -14.34 -1.03 8.45
N PRO A 390 -13.95 -2.25 8.86
CA PRO A 390 -14.85 -3.40 8.89
C PRO A 390 -16.15 -3.17 9.65
#